data_AF-A0A2J8QUA0-F1
#
_entry.id   AF-A0A2J8QUA0-F1
#
_cell.length_a   1.000
_cell.length_b   1.000
_cell.length_c   1.000
_cell.angle_alpha   90.00
_cell.angle_beta   90.00
_cell.angle_gamma   90.00
#
_symmetry.space_group_name_H-M   'P 1'
#
loop_
_entity.id
_entity.type
_entity.pdbx_description
1 polymer ?
#
loop_
_entity_poly.entity_id
_entity_poly.type
_entity_poly.pdbx_seq_one_letter_code
_entity_poly.pdbx_strand_id
1 'polypeptide(L)'
;MGPGLLCWALLCLLGAGPVDAGVTQSPTHLIKTRGQQVTLRCSPQSGHNTVSWYQQALGQGPQFIFQYYREEENGRGNFSPRFSGRQFPNYSSELNVNALELDDSALYLCASSL
;
A
#
# COMPACT_ATOMS: atom_id res chain seq x y z
N MET A 1 21.18 -4.37 48.09
CA MET A 1 19.79 -4.40 47.59
C MET A 1 19.47 -3.00 47.08
N GLY A 2 19.54 -2.77 45.77
CA GLY A 2 19.32 -1.45 45.17
C GLY A 2 18.57 -1.63 43.84
N PRO A 3 17.45 -0.93 43.59
CA PRO A 3 16.49 -1.26 42.54
C PRO A 3 16.89 -0.73 41.15
N GLY A 4 18.19 -0.65 40.85
CA GLY A 4 18.72 0.01 39.66
C GLY A 4 18.49 -0.73 38.34
N LEU A 5 18.35 -2.07 38.38
CA LEU A 5 18.15 -2.89 37.18
C LEU A 5 16.70 -2.87 36.65
N LEU A 6 15.72 -2.59 37.51
CA LEU A 6 14.31 -2.56 37.11
C LEU A 6 13.98 -1.32 36.25
N CYS A 7 14.71 -0.23 36.43
CA CYS A 7 14.44 1.05 35.75
C CYS A 7 14.78 0.99 34.25
N TRP A 8 15.84 0.26 33.86
CA TRP A 8 16.22 0.12 32.45
C TRP A 8 15.32 -0.84 31.66
N ALA A 9 14.86 -1.94 32.27
CA ALA A 9 13.94 -2.86 31.60
C ALA A 9 12.59 -2.22 31.27
N LEU A 10 12.12 -1.28 32.09
CA LEU A 10 10.90 -0.51 31.86
C LEU A 10 11.01 0.49 30.70
N LEU A 11 12.20 1.06 30.47
CA LEU A 11 12.42 2.05 29.41
C LEU A 11 12.33 1.45 27.99
N CYS A 12 12.69 0.18 27.82
CA CYS A 12 12.66 -0.51 26.53
C CYS A 12 11.25 -0.90 26.06
N LEU A 13 10.26 -0.90 26.95
CA LEU A 13 8.87 -1.28 26.63
C LEU A 13 8.01 -0.11 26.14
N LEU A 14 8.51 1.14 26.25
CA LEU A 14 7.75 2.36 25.93
C LEU A 14 7.92 2.82 24.46
N GLY A 15 8.75 2.14 23.67
CA GLY A 15 9.22 2.65 22.36
C GLY A 15 8.54 2.10 21.10
N ALA A 16 7.57 1.18 21.19
CA ALA A 16 6.90 0.61 20.02
C ALA A 16 5.47 1.15 19.87
N GLY A 17 5.35 2.44 19.59
CA GLY A 17 4.10 3.00 19.06
C GLY A 17 3.87 2.49 17.63
N PRO A 18 2.62 2.46 17.14
CA PRO A 18 2.35 2.19 15.73
C PRO A 18 3.11 3.20 14.88
N VAL A 19 3.99 2.75 14.00
CA VAL A 19 4.58 3.61 12.98
C VAL A 19 3.45 3.95 12.02
N ASP A 20 3.16 5.24 11.85
CA ASP A 20 2.20 5.70 10.84
C ASP A 20 2.76 5.31 9.46
N ALA A 21 2.00 4.50 8.73
CA ALA A 21 2.40 4.03 7.40
C ALA A 21 2.33 5.16 6.36
N GLY A 22 1.80 6.33 6.70
CA GLY A 22 1.63 7.48 5.81
C GLY A 22 0.56 7.26 4.74
N VAL A 23 -0.16 6.14 4.80
CA VAL A 23 -1.28 5.77 3.93
C VAL A 23 -2.28 4.91 4.69
N THR A 24 -3.55 5.00 4.32
CA THR A 24 -4.61 4.05 4.73
C THR A 24 -5.07 3.26 3.52
N GLN A 25 -4.98 1.93 3.58
CA GLN A 25 -5.34 1.06 2.47
C GLN A 25 -6.55 0.17 2.81
N SER A 26 -7.45 -0.04 1.84
CA SER A 26 -8.62 -0.90 2.01
C SER A 26 -8.99 -1.67 0.74
N PRO A 27 -9.57 -2.88 0.86
CA PRO A 27 -9.59 -3.72 2.07
C PRO A 27 -8.17 -4.22 2.45
N THR A 28 -7.95 -4.56 3.72
CA THR A 28 -6.66 -5.10 4.19
C THR A 28 -6.39 -6.53 3.68
N HIS A 29 -7.45 -7.33 3.58
CA HIS A 29 -7.43 -8.68 3.04
C HIS A 29 -8.64 -8.89 2.15
N LEU A 30 -8.46 -9.66 1.08
CA LEU A 30 -9.55 -10.00 0.19
C LEU A 30 -9.29 -11.35 -0.46
N ILE A 31 -10.35 -12.15 -0.57
CA ILE A 31 -10.34 -13.40 -1.33
C ILE A 31 -11.40 -13.25 -2.43
N LYS A 32 -11.02 -13.53 -3.67
CA LYS A 32 -11.87 -13.45 -4.85
C LYS A 32 -11.64 -14.64 -5.76
N THR A 33 -12.63 -14.95 -6.57
CA THR A 33 -12.53 -16.02 -7.58
C THR A 33 -11.89 -15.46 -8.85
N ARG A 34 -11.17 -16.32 -9.58
CA ARG A 34 -10.64 -16.05 -10.91
C ARG A 34 -11.71 -15.41 -11.81
N GLY A 35 -11.32 -14.43 -12.62
CA GLY A 35 -12.21 -13.72 -13.55
C GLY A 35 -13.05 -12.62 -12.91
N GLN A 36 -13.09 -12.51 -11.58
CA GLN A 36 -13.75 -11.38 -10.91
C GLN A 36 -12.89 -10.12 -10.98
N GLN A 37 -13.54 -8.97 -10.85
CA GLN A 37 -12.88 -7.68 -10.69
C GLN A 37 -12.61 -7.39 -9.21
N VAL A 38 -11.50 -6.72 -8.93
CA VAL A 38 -11.19 -6.16 -7.61
C VAL A 38 -10.82 -4.69 -7.73
N THR A 39 -11.22 -3.92 -6.71
CA THR A 39 -10.78 -2.54 -6.49
C THR A 39 -10.14 -2.46 -5.11
N LEU A 40 -8.90 -1.98 -5.06
CA LEU A 40 -8.19 -1.59 -3.85
C LEU A 40 -8.13 -0.08 -3.77
N ARG A 41 -8.18 0.46 -2.55
CA ARG A 41 -8.18 1.90 -2.28
C ARG A 41 -7.01 2.27 -1.39
N CYS A 42 -6.42 3.43 -1.66
CA CYS A 42 -5.36 4.02 -0.87
C CYS A 42 -5.69 5.49 -0.60
N SER A 43 -5.70 5.90 0.66
CA SER A 43 -5.81 7.30 1.06
C SER A 43 -4.46 7.73 1.61
N PRO A 44 -3.75 8.66 0.97
CA PRO A 44 -2.47 9.14 1.47
C PRO A 44 -2.66 10.02 2.70
N GLN A 45 -1.60 10.19 3.49
CA GLN A 45 -1.58 11.19 4.56
C GLN A 45 -1.74 12.61 3.99
N SER A 46 -2.18 13.53 4.84
CA SER A 46 -2.42 14.92 4.42
C SER A 46 -1.17 15.55 3.81
N GLY A 47 -1.35 16.29 2.71
CA GLY A 47 -0.27 16.98 1.99
C GLY A 47 0.42 16.15 0.91
N HIS A 48 0.31 14.82 0.94
CA HIS A 48 0.86 13.97 -0.11
C HIS A 48 -0.04 14.02 -1.35
N ASN A 49 0.57 14.29 -2.51
CA ASN A 49 -0.10 14.42 -3.79
C ASN A 49 0.31 13.34 -4.80
N THR A 50 1.31 12.53 -4.43
CA THR A 50 1.80 11.40 -5.21
C THR A 50 1.35 10.10 -4.56
N VAL A 51 0.80 9.16 -5.34
CA VAL A 51 0.48 7.81 -4.87
C VAL A 51 0.99 6.78 -5.88
N SER A 52 1.75 5.80 -5.37
CA SER A 52 2.35 4.72 -6.16
C SER A 52 1.81 3.38 -5.69
N TRP A 53 1.52 2.49 -6.64
CA TRP A 53 1.05 1.14 -6.38
C TRP A 53 2.11 0.09 -6.75
N TYR A 54 2.22 -0.92 -5.90
CA TYR A 54 3.15 -2.03 -6.05
C TYR A 54 2.44 -3.36 -5.83
N GLN A 55 2.88 -4.39 -6.55
CA GLN A 55 2.54 -5.79 -6.28
C GLN A 55 3.77 -6.48 -5.71
N GLN A 56 3.59 -7.25 -4.64
CA GLN A 56 4.62 -8.08 -4.05
C GLN A 56 4.12 -9.53 -3.99
N ALA A 57 4.50 -10.32 -5.00
CA ALA A 57 4.27 -11.75 -5.02
C ALA A 57 5.14 -12.46 -3.95
N LEU A 58 4.71 -13.65 -3.53
CA LEU A 58 5.43 -14.41 -2.50
C LEU A 58 6.87 -14.70 -2.94
N GLY A 59 7.84 -14.34 -2.09
CA GLY A 59 9.26 -14.52 -2.39
C GLY A 59 9.87 -13.49 -3.35
N GLN A 60 9.09 -12.51 -3.82
CA GLN A 60 9.55 -11.42 -4.67
C GLN A 60 9.62 -10.09 -3.90
N GLY A 61 10.44 -9.16 -4.41
CA GLY A 61 10.41 -7.77 -3.97
C GLY A 61 9.24 -7.00 -4.57
N PRO A 62 8.86 -5.83 -4.01
CA PRO A 62 7.81 -4.98 -4.56
C PRO A 62 8.08 -4.61 -6.03
N GLN A 63 7.13 -4.92 -6.91
CA GLN A 63 7.14 -4.58 -8.33
C GLN A 63 6.22 -3.37 -8.58
N PHE A 64 6.74 -2.35 -9.24
CA PHE A 64 6.01 -1.10 -9.50
C PHE A 64 4.92 -1.29 -10.56
N ILE A 65 3.67 -0.93 -10.23
CA ILE A 65 2.52 -1.03 -11.15
C ILE A 65 2.30 0.30 -11.87
N PHE A 66 2.01 1.38 -11.14
CA PHE A 66 1.87 2.74 -11.66
C PHE A 66 1.93 3.80 -10.54
N GLN A 67 2.09 5.05 -10.94
CA GLN A 67 2.12 6.22 -10.07
C GLN A 67 1.24 7.33 -10.62
N TYR A 68 0.54 8.01 -9.72
CA TYR A 68 -0.17 9.25 -9.98
C TYR A 68 0.50 10.40 -9.24
N TYR A 69 0.59 11.56 -9.89
CA TYR A 69 0.94 12.84 -9.31
C TYR A 69 -0.11 13.86 -9.73
N ARG A 70 -0.82 14.46 -8.75
CA ARG A 70 -1.86 15.47 -9.02
C ARG A 70 -2.85 15.03 -10.09
N GLU A 71 -3.42 13.85 -9.90
CA GLU A 71 -4.46 13.24 -10.75
C GLU A 71 -3.97 12.74 -12.12
N GLU A 72 -2.69 12.96 -12.45
CA GLU A 72 -2.09 12.50 -13.70
C GLU A 72 -1.22 11.26 -13.48
N GLU A 73 -1.41 10.24 -14.31
CA GLU A 73 -0.52 9.07 -14.32
C GLU A 73 0.83 9.52 -14.90
N ASN A 74 1.89 9.47 -14.08
CA ASN A 74 3.22 9.91 -14.49
C ASN A 74 4.27 8.79 -14.47
N GLY A 75 3.86 7.56 -14.19
CA GLY A 75 4.71 6.37 -14.28
C GLY A 75 3.89 5.10 -14.39
N ARG A 76 4.34 4.17 -15.23
CA ARG A 76 3.72 2.85 -15.43
C ARG A 76 4.78 1.77 -15.55
N GLY A 77 4.60 0.69 -14.79
CA GLY A 77 5.42 -0.51 -14.89
C GLY A 77 4.94 -1.48 -15.95
N ASN A 78 5.66 -2.59 -16.10
CA ASN A 78 5.34 -3.63 -17.09
C ASN A 78 4.28 -4.61 -16.53
N PHE A 79 3.03 -4.16 -16.50
CA PHE A 79 1.88 -4.94 -16.03
C PHE A 79 0.83 -5.11 -17.12
N SER A 80 0.02 -6.15 -16.99
CA SER A 80 -1.10 -6.41 -17.90
C SER A 80 -2.05 -5.20 -17.98
N PRO A 81 -2.64 -4.88 -19.14
CA PRO A 81 -3.65 -3.83 -19.27
C PRO A 81 -4.92 -4.09 -18.45
N ARG A 82 -5.07 -5.30 -17.87
CA ARG A 82 -6.08 -5.61 -16.84
C ARG A 82 -5.93 -4.75 -15.59
N PHE A 83 -4.74 -4.23 -15.32
CA PHE A 83 -4.43 -3.33 -14.21
C PHE A 83 -4.62 -1.87 -14.64
N SER A 84 -5.55 -1.20 -13.96
CA SER A 84 -5.82 0.22 -14.15
C SER A 84 -5.91 0.93 -12.81
N GLY A 85 -5.78 2.26 -12.84
CA GLY A 85 -5.86 3.06 -11.64
C GLY A 85 -6.53 4.39 -11.90
N ARG A 86 -6.68 5.15 -10.81
CA ARG A 86 -6.99 6.57 -10.82
C ARG A 86 -6.54 7.21 -9.51
N GLN A 87 -6.32 8.51 -9.56
CA GLN A 87 -6.24 9.35 -8.37
C GLN A 87 -7.37 10.39 -8.42
N PHE A 88 -7.99 10.64 -7.29
CA PHE A 88 -9.09 11.58 -7.15
C PHE A 88 -8.58 12.97 -6.72
N PRO A 89 -9.41 14.03 -6.78
CA PRO A 89 -9.03 15.38 -6.36
C PRO A 89 -8.55 15.51 -4.91
N ASN A 90 -8.92 14.57 -4.03
CA ASN A 90 -8.44 14.50 -2.65
C ASN A 90 -7.16 13.65 -2.49
N TYR A 91 -6.49 13.34 -3.60
CA TYR A 91 -5.30 12.48 -3.72
C TYR A 91 -5.45 11.02 -3.30
N SER A 92 -6.64 10.59 -2.85
CA SER A 92 -6.92 9.17 -2.72
C SER A 92 -6.81 8.48 -4.08
N SER A 93 -6.43 7.21 -4.09
CA SER A 93 -6.16 6.44 -5.30
C SER A 93 -6.85 5.08 -5.25
N GLU A 94 -7.24 4.61 -6.43
CA GLU A 94 -7.77 3.26 -6.64
C GLU A 94 -6.86 2.47 -7.57
N LEU A 95 -6.63 1.21 -7.24
CA LEU A 95 -6.11 0.17 -8.12
C LEU A 95 -7.24 -0.79 -8.47
N ASN A 96 -7.48 -0.96 -9.76
CA ASN A 96 -8.46 -1.89 -10.30
C ASN A 96 -7.74 -3.00 -11.08
N VAL A 97 -8.09 -4.25 -10.77
CA VAL A 97 -7.65 -5.40 -11.55
C VAL A 97 -8.88 -6.06 -12.16
N ASN A 98 -8.98 -5.97 -13.48
CA ASN A 98 -10.05 -6.57 -14.26
C ASN A 98 -9.74 -8.06 -14.47
N ALA A 99 -10.74 -8.92 -14.28
CA ALA A 99 -10.64 -10.36 -14.55
C ALA A 99 -9.40 -11.04 -13.94
N LEU A 100 -9.41 -11.23 -12.62
CA LEU A 100 -8.30 -11.82 -11.85
C LEU A 100 -7.77 -13.15 -12.43
N GLU A 101 -6.45 -13.30 -12.42
CA GLU A 101 -5.70 -14.53 -12.70
C GLU A 101 -5.07 -15.08 -11.41
N LEU A 102 -4.56 -16.32 -11.46
CA LEU A 102 -3.96 -16.94 -10.26
C LEU A 102 -2.72 -16.19 -9.78
N ASP A 103 -1.91 -15.70 -10.73
CA ASP A 103 -0.67 -14.95 -10.48
C ASP A 103 -0.93 -13.54 -9.92
N ASP A 104 -2.19 -13.08 -9.93
CA ASP A 104 -2.58 -11.82 -9.29
C ASP A 104 -2.65 -11.97 -7.75
N SER A 105 -2.55 -13.19 -7.21
CA SER A 105 -2.55 -13.48 -5.77
C SER A 105 -1.25 -13.02 -5.12
N ALA A 106 -1.27 -11.82 -4.54
CA ALA A 106 -0.09 -11.16 -3.99
C ALA A 106 -0.46 -10.16 -2.89
N LEU A 107 0.56 -9.63 -2.22
CA LEU A 107 0.41 -8.43 -1.39
C LEU A 107 0.41 -7.21 -2.31
N TYR A 108 -0.56 -6.32 -2.14
CA TYR A 108 -0.63 -5.06 -2.85
C TYR A 108 -0.33 -3.92 -1.88
N LEU A 109 0.63 -3.08 -2.24
CA LEU A 109 1.13 -1.99 -1.41
C LEU A 109 0.93 -0.67 -2.11
N CYS A 110 0.41 0.32 -1.40
CA CYS A 110 0.47 1.71 -1.82
C CYS A 110 1.50 2.48 -0.98
N ALA A 111 2.14 3.44 -1.60
CA ALA A 111 3.00 4.43 -0.95
C ALA A 111 2.60 5.82 -1.42
N SER A 112 2.92 6.84 -0.62
CA SER A 112 2.63 8.22 -0.98
C SER A 112 3.76 9.18 -0.65
N SER A 113 3.84 10.29 -1.38
CA SER A 113 4.82 11.36 -1.16
C SER A 113 4.25 12.75 -1.50
N LEU A 114 4.99 13.79 -1.07
CA LEU A 114 4.75 15.20 -1.38
C LEU A 114 4.93 15.56 -2.87
#